data_AF-A0A6M8MXS3-F1
#
_entry.id   AF-A0A6M8MXS3-F1
#
_cell.length_a   1.000
_cell.length_b   1.000
_cell.length_c   1.000
_cell.angle_alpha   90.00
_cell.angle_beta   90.00
_cell.angle_gamma   90.00
#
_symmetry.space_group_name_H-M   'P 1'
#
loop_
_entity.id
_entity.type
_entity.pdbx_description
1 polymer ?
#
loop_
_entity_poly.entity_id
_entity_poly.type
_entity_poly.pdbx_seq_one_letter_code
_entity_poly.pdbx_strand_id
1 'polypeptide(L)'
;MEEKDFKNWLISFIEENQINQNNTFSYRNKDGSNRKISVEQILDYVDNTDNEDIKLKFKESLEKGKEADNILGYMYNASRRFPIEEKVEVREKAEAKTDSWFKKNERIKELTTKAFERLEARMKDPVTAKAAVKTYNEFISQFKNLYNYSFNNNQLIFGQMQGRNMPYTGVIKSEKDWNSLNVEVDKNSKPLMIYVPLKSPVWETETITDENGKPKVIVKLDDDGKKIQKKDEDGKPQYTTSFRLSGKVFDVSQTDAFEKGYKKAINEDIDYIKTIDYTKSKLNIIANEISSAINVTINFQPIKEAQLGYYTYSGGEHKIFVDSSLSVEKQLSVLLHELGHRIIHKVDVDKRVYEDKETPKSLGRKEAEAESFAYVVGQQFGIDTPSGEYILPYIQGTDIKLKDIFEDVFKAVKHFNDRVQMKPMITSFIKYDNDIDNMKKLLDEYKEIDNSAIEDIKEEMKQKDNKENKQNDTKKTENKNKNRQR
;
A
#
# COMPACT_ATOMS: atom_id res chain seq x y z
N MET A 1 21.53 34.67 47.97
CA MET A 1 21.67 33.21 47.80
C MET A 1 23.05 33.04 47.16
N GLU A 2 23.93 32.17 47.67
CA GLU A 2 25.21 31.99 46.97
C GLU A 2 24.92 31.37 45.59
N GLU A 3 25.65 31.80 44.55
CA GLU A 3 25.42 31.39 43.15
C GLU A 3 25.43 29.85 42.99
N LYS A 4 26.27 29.17 43.78
CA LYS A 4 26.39 27.71 43.82
C LYS A 4 25.14 27.02 44.40
N ASP A 5 24.42 27.67 45.31
CA ASP A 5 23.22 27.12 45.94
C ASP A 5 22.01 27.15 45.01
N PHE A 6 21.88 28.20 44.20
CA PHE A 6 20.80 28.32 43.22
C PHE A 6 20.89 27.27 42.12
N LYS A 7 22.09 27.09 41.55
CA LYS A 7 22.34 26.14 40.47
C LYS A 7 22.05 24.71 40.89
N ASN A 8 22.52 24.31 42.08
CA ASN A 8 22.25 22.99 42.64
C ASN A 8 20.75 22.79 42.88
N TRP A 9 20.06 23.80 43.44
CA TRP A 9 18.61 23.76 43.62
C TRP A 9 17.86 23.60 42.28
N LEU A 10 18.25 24.35 41.25
CA LEU A 10 17.58 24.33 39.94
C LEU A 10 17.71 22.96 39.27
N ILE A 11 18.90 22.36 39.32
CA ILE A 11 19.15 21.00 38.79
C ILE A 11 18.27 19.98 39.52
N SER A 12 18.28 19.96 40.85
CA SER A 12 17.45 19.04 41.63
C SER A 12 15.96 19.26 41.37
N PHE A 13 15.51 20.51 41.25
CA PHE A 13 14.11 20.83 40.96
C PHE A 13 13.66 20.31 39.58
N ILE A 14 14.52 20.39 38.56
CA ILE A 14 14.21 19.87 37.22
C ILE A 14 14.09 18.35 37.24
N GLU A 15 15.01 17.67 37.92
CA GLU A 15 15.06 16.21 38.01
C GLU A 15 13.87 15.65 38.80
N GLU A 16 13.58 16.21 39.98
CA GLU A 16 12.47 15.80 40.84
C GLU A 16 11.10 15.94 40.15
N ASN A 17 10.92 16.99 39.36
CA ASN A 17 9.64 17.29 38.70
C ASN A 17 9.60 16.85 37.23
N GLN A 18 10.61 16.09 36.76
CA GLN A 18 10.70 15.52 35.40
C GLN A 18 10.43 16.54 34.28
N ILE A 19 10.98 17.75 34.40
CA ILE A 19 10.69 18.84 33.46
C ILE A 19 11.37 18.56 32.12
N ASN A 20 10.56 18.41 31.06
CA ASN A 20 11.09 18.23 29.70
C ASN A 20 11.64 19.56 29.15
N GLN A 21 12.96 19.66 29.09
CA GLN A 21 13.68 20.86 28.64
C GLN A 21 13.48 21.18 27.14
N ASN A 22 13.03 20.20 26.35
CA ASN A 22 12.68 20.38 24.93
C ASN A 22 11.30 21.03 24.71
N ASN A 23 10.50 21.21 25.77
CA ASN A 23 9.22 21.92 25.66
C ASN A 23 9.48 23.36 25.20
N THR A 24 8.59 23.90 24.37
CA THR A 24 8.72 25.26 23.83
C THR A 24 7.52 26.11 24.17
N PHE A 25 7.79 27.34 24.55
CA PHE A 25 6.79 28.38 24.77
C PHE A 25 6.80 29.36 23.61
N SER A 26 5.60 29.79 23.20
CA SER A 26 5.44 30.82 22.16
C SER A 26 5.04 32.13 22.83
N TYR A 27 5.90 33.14 22.73
CA TYR A 27 5.66 34.49 23.24
C TYR A 27 5.37 35.43 22.09
N ARG A 28 4.43 36.36 22.29
CA ARG A 28 4.17 37.43 21.32
C ARG A 28 5.06 38.63 21.65
N ASN A 29 5.83 39.08 20.68
CA ASN A 29 6.66 40.27 20.76
C ASN A 29 5.79 41.53 20.66
N LYS A 30 6.35 42.68 21.06
CA LYS A 30 5.66 43.98 21.00
C LYS A 30 5.33 44.43 19.57
N ASP A 31 6.07 43.93 18.58
CA ASP A 31 5.86 44.15 17.14
C ASP A 31 4.81 43.20 16.53
N GLY A 32 4.21 42.32 17.34
CA GLY A 32 3.20 41.36 16.90
C GLY A 32 3.75 40.04 16.35
N SER A 33 5.07 39.89 16.20
CA SER A 33 5.71 38.62 15.83
C SER A 33 5.69 37.61 16.99
N ASN A 34 5.83 36.32 16.69
CA ASN A 34 5.92 35.28 17.71
C ASN A 34 7.36 34.79 17.83
N ARG A 35 7.92 34.78 19.04
CA ARG A 35 9.19 34.12 19.35
C ARG A 35 8.94 32.80 20.07
N LYS A 36 9.71 31.76 19.74
CA LYS A 36 9.68 30.48 20.45
C LYS A 36 10.93 30.35 21.30
N ILE A 37 10.74 30.05 22.58
CA ILE A 37 11.84 29.86 23.53
C ILE A 37 11.63 28.49 24.17
N SER A 38 12.67 27.64 24.16
CA SER A 38 12.62 26.35 24.85
C SER A 38 12.73 26.53 26.36
N VAL A 39 12.28 25.53 27.11
CA VAL A 39 12.50 25.46 28.55
C VAL A 39 14.00 25.48 28.86
N GLU A 40 14.82 24.75 28.11
CA GLU A 40 16.29 24.80 28.21
C GLU A 40 16.84 26.23 28.12
N GLN A 41 16.42 27.02 27.13
CA GLN A 41 16.87 28.41 26.97
C GLN A 41 16.47 29.32 28.13
N ILE A 42 15.31 29.06 28.75
CA ILE A 42 14.86 29.79 29.93
C ILE A 42 15.72 29.42 31.14
N LEU A 43 16.00 28.13 31.32
CA LEU A 43 16.83 27.64 32.40
C LEU A 43 18.27 28.15 32.27
N ASP A 44 18.85 28.09 31.07
CA ASP A 44 20.16 28.64 30.75
C ASP A 44 20.24 30.14 31.06
N TYR A 45 19.21 30.91 30.69
CA TYR A 45 19.19 32.34 30.96
C TYR A 45 19.19 32.64 32.46
N VAL A 46 18.41 31.89 33.25
CA VAL A 46 18.30 32.11 34.69
C VAL A 46 19.54 31.59 35.42
N ASP A 47 20.16 30.49 34.98
CA ASP A 47 21.41 30.00 35.56
C ASP A 47 22.56 31.00 35.34
N ASN A 48 22.63 31.61 34.16
CA ASN A 48 23.74 32.48 33.75
C ASN A 48 23.49 33.99 33.96
N THR A 49 22.37 34.42 34.55
CA THR A 49 22.13 35.84 34.83
C THR A 49 22.81 36.28 36.13
N ASP A 50 23.48 37.43 36.13
CA ASP A 50 24.03 38.05 37.36
C ASP A 50 22.93 38.74 38.21
N ASN A 51 21.68 38.73 37.74
CA ASN A 51 20.57 39.39 38.42
C ASN A 51 19.91 38.44 39.44
N GLU A 52 20.33 38.58 40.70
CA GLU A 52 19.80 37.79 41.83
C GLU A 52 18.29 37.93 42.04
N ASP A 53 17.68 39.07 41.71
CA ASP A 53 16.22 39.27 41.81
C ASP A 53 15.46 38.44 40.77
N ILE A 54 16.05 38.25 39.57
CA ILE A 54 15.49 37.36 38.55
C ILE A 54 15.55 35.90 39.02
N LYS A 55 16.70 35.45 39.55
CA LYS A 55 16.87 34.09 40.09
C LYS A 55 15.87 33.80 41.21
N LEU A 56 15.73 34.72 42.16
CA LEU A 56 14.82 34.58 43.30
C LEU A 56 13.34 34.52 42.85
N LYS A 57 12.89 35.47 42.02
CA LYS A 57 11.50 35.49 41.51
C LYS A 57 11.18 34.29 40.64
N PHE A 58 12.14 33.82 39.86
CA PHE A 58 11.97 32.61 39.04
C PHE A 58 11.81 31.37 39.92
N LYS A 59 12.67 31.23 40.95
CA LYS A 59 12.56 30.17 41.95
C LYS A 59 11.20 30.16 42.66
N GLU A 60 10.78 31.31 43.21
CA GLU A 60 9.47 31.44 43.87
C GLU A 60 8.31 31.09 42.93
N SER A 61 8.42 31.46 41.66
CA SER A 61 7.39 31.15 40.66
C SER A 61 7.31 29.65 40.37
N LEU A 62 8.46 28.95 40.31
CA LEU A 62 8.48 27.50 40.10
C LEU A 62 7.96 26.73 41.32
N GLU A 63 8.30 27.17 42.53
CA GLU A 63 7.79 26.58 43.77
C GLU A 63 6.26 26.74 43.87
N LYS A 64 5.72 27.94 43.58
CA LYS A 64 4.26 28.14 43.46
C LYS A 64 3.64 27.28 42.35
N GLY A 65 4.34 27.12 41.23
CA GLY A 65 3.92 26.23 40.15
C GLY A 65 3.86 24.76 40.57
N LYS A 66 4.75 24.32 41.47
CA LYS A 66 4.75 22.97 42.05
C LYS A 66 3.57 22.77 43.00
N GLU A 67 3.31 23.75 43.88
CA GLU A 67 2.14 23.73 44.78
C GLU A 67 0.80 23.71 44.02
N ALA A 68 0.75 24.38 42.86
CA ALA A 68 -0.45 24.48 42.02
C ALA A 68 -0.55 23.40 40.90
N ASP A 69 0.36 22.41 40.87
CA ASP A 69 0.46 21.38 39.82
C ASP A 69 0.47 21.94 38.37
N ASN A 70 1.14 23.09 38.17
CA ASN A 70 1.23 23.79 36.88
C ASN A 70 2.59 24.48 36.68
N ILE A 71 3.68 23.72 36.86
CA ILE A 71 5.06 24.26 36.78
C ILE A 71 5.33 24.96 35.44
N LEU A 72 4.87 24.40 34.32
CA LEU A 72 5.09 24.98 32.98
C LEU A 72 4.34 26.32 32.78
N GLY A 73 3.12 26.46 33.29
CA GLY A 73 2.37 27.71 33.19
C GLY A 73 2.99 28.85 34.00
N TYR A 74 3.52 28.54 35.18
CA TYR A 74 4.24 29.51 36.01
C TYR A 74 5.60 29.85 35.39
N MET A 75 6.31 28.87 34.84
CA MET A 75 7.56 29.10 34.10
C MET A 75 7.36 30.00 32.87
N TYR A 76 6.26 29.79 32.13
CA TYR A 76 5.88 30.63 30.99
C TYR A 76 5.70 32.10 31.43
N ASN A 77 4.96 32.32 32.51
CA ASN A 77 4.70 33.68 33.00
C ASN A 77 5.96 34.36 33.53
N ALA A 78 6.79 33.63 34.29
CA ALA A 78 8.04 34.15 34.85
C ALA A 78 9.03 34.56 33.76
N SER A 79 9.10 33.82 32.65
CA SER A 79 10.08 34.05 31.59
C SER A 79 9.60 34.97 30.46
N ARG A 80 8.34 35.44 30.50
CA ARG A 80 7.73 36.29 29.47
C ARG A 80 8.55 37.54 29.14
N ARG A 81 9.23 38.11 30.14
CA ARG A 81 10.01 39.35 30.02
C ARG A 81 11.51 39.13 29.87
N PHE A 82 11.99 37.88 29.83
CA PHE A 82 13.41 37.63 29.72
C PHE A 82 13.91 38.08 28.32
N PRO A 83 15.02 38.85 28.27
CA PRO A 83 15.68 39.25 27.03
C PRO A 83 16.51 38.09 26.46
N ILE A 84 15.88 36.92 26.31
CA ILE A 84 16.49 35.77 25.66
C ILE A 84 16.43 36.04 24.17
N GLU A 85 17.58 36.31 23.58
CA GLU A 85 17.74 36.40 22.14
C GLU A 85 17.44 35.04 21.51
N GLU A 86 16.75 35.06 20.37
CA GLU A 86 16.56 33.86 19.58
C GLU A 86 17.96 33.39 19.13
N LYS A 87 18.42 32.22 19.58
CA LYS A 87 19.64 31.61 19.04
C LYS A 87 19.39 31.34 17.54
N VAL A 88 19.87 32.26 16.69
CA VAL A 88 20.18 31.96 15.30
C VAL A 88 21.41 31.08 15.34
N GLU A 89 21.22 29.76 15.43
CA GLU A 89 22.32 28.81 15.23
C GLU A 89 22.84 28.95 13.79
N VAL A 90 23.95 29.68 13.62
CA VAL A 90 24.85 29.46 12.50
C VAL A 90 25.58 28.15 12.77
N ARG A 91 25.00 27.04 12.30
CA ARG A 91 25.77 25.81 12.08
C ARG A 91 26.70 26.05 10.90
N GLU A 92 28.01 26.06 11.14
CA GLU A 92 28.97 25.85 10.05
C GLU A 92 28.65 24.53 9.33
N LYS A 93 28.71 24.61 8.01
CA LYS A 93 28.27 23.59 7.06
C LYS A 93 28.96 22.24 7.27
N ALA A 94 28.25 21.31 7.90
CA ALA A 94 27.86 20.14 7.13
C ALA A 94 26.48 20.45 6.55
N GLU A 95 26.38 20.65 5.23
CA GLU A 95 25.12 20.97 4.55
C GLU A 95 24.10 19.84 4.70
N ALA A 96 23.34 19.84 5.80
CA ALA A 96 22.14 19.05 5.95
C ALA A 96 21.02 19.97 6.46
N LYS A 97 20.43 20.74 5.53
CA LYS A 97 19.17 21.47 5.72
C LYS A 97 18.13 20.51 6.33
N THR A 98 17.91 20.59 7.64
CA THR A 98 16.85 19.80 8.28
C THR A 98 15.54 20.55 8.05
N ASP A 99 14.78 20.13 7.04
CA ASP A 99 13.47 20.71 6.75
C ASP A 99 12.54 20.61 7.96
N SER A 100 11.90 21.71 8.33
CA SER A 100 10.73 21.69 9.23
C SER A 100 9.74 20.62 8.78
N TRP A 101 9.14 19.88 9.72
CA TRP A 101 8.14 18.82 9.44
C TRP A 101 7.07 19.27 8.44
N PHE A 102 6.62 20.53 8.53
CA PHE A 102 5.67 21.12 7.57
C PHE A 102 6.26 21.23 6.17
N LYS A 103 7.49 21.77 6.04
CA LYS A 103 8.20 21.87 4.75
C LYS A 103 8.49 20.50 4.15
N LYS A 104 8.85 19.51 4.97
CA LYS A 104 9.06 18.12 4.54
C LYS A 104 7.78 17.50 4.00
N ASN A 105 6.65 17.70 4.69
CA ASN A 105 5.35 17.21 4.25
C ASN A 105 4.87 17.88 2.97
N GLU A 106 5.05 19.20 2.86
CA GLU A 106 4.72 19.95 1.66
C GLU A 106 5.54 19.49 0.46
N ARG A 107 6.86 19.29 0.64
CA ARG A 107 7.73 18.70 -0.40
C ARG A 107 7.26 17.33 -0.85
N ILE A 108 6.85 16.44 0.06
CA ILE A 108 6.35 15.11 -0.30
C ILE A 108 5.09 15.23 -1.16
N LYS A 109 4.16 16.12 -0.79
CA LYS A 109 2.94 16.38 -1.58
C LYS A 109 3.29 16.93 -2.96
N GLU A 110 4.14 17.96 -3.01
CA GLU A 110 4.57 18.61 -4.25
C GLU A 110 5.30 17.63 -5.18
N LEU A 111 6.22 16.82 -4.66
CA LEU A 111 6.91 15.77 -5.41
C LEU A 111 5.91 14.78 -6.02
N THR A 112 4.93 14.36 -5.23
CA THR A 112 3.88 13.43 -5.67
C THR A 112 3.04 14.07 -6.79
N THR A 113 2.54 15.28 -6.58
CA THR A 113 1.75 16.02 -7.59
C THR A 113 2.53 16.17 -8.89
N LYS A 114 3.77 16.65 -8.82
CA LYS A 114 4.64 16.82 -10.00
C LYS A 114 4.99 15.50 -10.69
N ALA A 115 5.02 14.38 -9.97
CA ALA A 115 5.24 13.07 -10.59
C ALA A 115 4.05 12.67 -11.46
N PHE A 116 2.82 12.85 -10.97
CA PHE A 116 1.60 12.54 -11.72
C PHE A 116 1.31 13.53 -12.85
N GLU A 117 1.59 14.82 -12.67
CA GLU A 117 1.52 15.81 -13.76
C GLU A 117 2.49 15.46 -14.89
N ARG A 118 3.72 15.06 -14.56
CA ARG A 118 4.71 14.60 -15.57
C ARG A 118 4.26 13.31 -16.24
N LEU A 119 3.67 12.37 -15.51
CA LEU A 119 3.12 11.16 -16.10
C LEU A 119 1.99 11.47 -17.07
N GLU A 120 1.04 12.33 -16.68
CA GLU A 120 -0.07 12.74 -17.53
C GLU A 120 0.42 13.44 -18.80
N ALA A 121 1.35 14.39 -18.68
CA ALA A 121 1.93 15.08 -19.83
C ALA A 121 2.61 14.10 -20.80
N ARG A 122 3.40 13.16 -20.28
CA ARG A 122 4.10 12.16 -21.11
C ARG A 122 3.16 11.13 -21.75
N MET A 123 2.08 10.74 -21.07
CA MET A 123 1.07 9.83 -21.64
C MET A 123 0.28 10.49 -22.78
N LYS A 124 0.08 11.81 -22.70
CA LYS A 124 -0.66 12.59 -23.70
C LYS A 124 0.18 12.97 -24.93
N ASP A 125 1.50 12.99 -24.79
CA ASP A 125 2.43 13.26 -25.89
C ASP A 125 2.73 11.98 -26.70
N PRO A 126 2.40 11.94 -28.01
CA PRO A 126 2.64 10.76 -28.85
C PRO A 126 4.09 10.28 -28.87
N VAL A 127 5.06 11.17 -28.68
CA VAL A 127 6.50 10.82 -28.70
C VAL A 127 6.89 10.08 -27.43
N THR A 128 6.39 10.51 -26.28
CA THR A 128 6.80 9.97 -24.97
C THR A 128 5.84 8.94 -24.39
N ALA A 129 4.64 8.80 -24.96
CA ALA A 129 3.55 7.96 -24.46
C ALA A 129 3.94 6.49 -24.25
N LYS A 130 4.55 5.84 -25.26
CA LYS A 130 4.94 4.42 -25.15
C LYS A 130 5.89 4.17 -23.98
N ALA A 131 6.84 5.08 -23.74
CA ALA A 131 7.75 4.99 -22.60
C ALA A 131 7.04 5.30 -21.26
N ALA A 132 6.00 6.14 -21.27
CA ALA A 132 5.22 6.50 -20.09
C ALA A 132 4.24 5.39 -19.65
N VAL A 133 3.80 4.52 -20.56
CA VAL A 133 2.94 3.37 -20.25
C VAL A 133 3.54 2.48 -19.16
N LYS A 134 4.87 2.30 -19.14
CA LYS A 134 5.54 1.54 -18.09
C LYS A 134 5.24 2.12 -16.71
N THR A 135 5.41 3.44 -16.54
CA THR A 135 5.15 4.14 -15.27
C THR A 135 3.65 4.13 -14.92
N TYR A 136 2.78 4.24 -15.93
CA TYR A 136 1.33 4.08 -15.76
C TYR A 136 0.98 2.72 -15.16
N ASN A 137 1.46 1.64 -15.80
CA ASN A 137 1.25 0.26 -15.39
C ASN A 137 1.84 -0.01 -13.99
N GLU A 138 3.06 0.48 -13.71
CA GLU A 138 3.68 0.41 -12.38
C GLU A 138 2.79 1.06 -11.31
N PHE A 139 2.15 2.19 -11.62
CA PHE A 139 1.25 2.83 -10.67
C PHE A 139 -0.01 1.99 -10.42
N ILE A 140 -0.77 1.66 -11.45
CA ILE A 140 -2.06 0.95 -11.28
C ILE A 140 -1.86 -0.47 -10.74
N SER A 141 -0.73 -1.12 -11.02
CA SER A 141 -0.41 -2.45 -10.49
C SER A 141 -0.38 -2.50 -8.95
N GLN A 142 -0.18 -1.36 -8.27
CA GLN A 142 -0.23 -1.30 -6.81
C GLN A 142 -1.62 -1.55 -6.24
N PHE A 143 -2.66 -1.25 -7.00
CA PHE A 143 -4.03 -1.37 -6.52
C PHE A 143 -4.38 -2.82 -6.15
N LYS A 144 -3.68 -3.81 -6.73
CA LYS A 144 -3.85 -5.23 -6.40
C LYS A 144 -3.47 -5.60 -4.96
N ASN A 145 -2.52 -4.88 -4.36
CA ASN A 145 -1.98 -5.18 -3.02
C ASN A 145 -2.29 -4.07 -2.01
N LEU A 146 -2.46 -2.84 -2.49
CA LEU A 146 -2.63 -1.64 -1.67
C LEU A 146 -4.06 -1.09 -1.71
N TYR A 147 -5.06 -1.89 -2.13
CA TYR A 147 -6.48 -1.53 -2.09
C TYR A 147 -7.01 -1.24 -0.67
N ASN A 148 -6.28 -1.64 0.38
CA ASN A 148 -6.60 -1.32 1.78
C ASN A 148 -6.09 0.06 2.24
N TYR A 149 -5.16 0.66 1.50
CA TYR A 149 -4.80 2.06 1.70
C TYR A 149 -5.77 2.97 0.95
N SER A 150 -5.85 4.26 1.31
CA SER A 150 -6.62 5.21 0.49
C SER A 150 -5.92 5.45 -0.86
N PHE A 151 -6.68 5.90 -1.87
CA PHE A 151 -6.12 6.32 -3.15
C PHE A 151 -5.01 7.38 -2.98
N ASN A 152 -5.24 8.38 -2.11
CA ASN A 152 -4.25 9.40 -1.78
C ASN A 152 -2.97 8.80 -1.18
N ASN A 153 -3.09 7.79 -0.33
CA ASN A 153 -1.91 7.09 0.22
C ASN A 153 -1.18 6.27 -0.85
N ASN A 154 -1.90 5.63 -1.78
CA ASN A 154 -1.28 4.97 -2.94
C ASN A 154 -0.46 5.96 -3.78
N GLN A 155 -1.04 7.13 -4.09
CA GLN A 155 -0.31 8.18 -4.82
C GLN A 155 0.93 8.65 -4.06
N LEU A 156 0.82 8.92 -2.76
CA LEU A 156 1.93 9.35 -1.92
C LEU A 156 3.05 8.32 -1.84
N ILE A 157 2.70 7.06 -1.68
CA ILE A 157 3.65 5.94 -1.64
C ILE A 157 4.42 5.89 -2.97
N PHE A 158 3.70 5.84 -4.09
CA PHE A 158 4.30 5.78 -5.41
C PHE A 158 5.20 6.99 -5.70
N GLY A 159 4.73 8.21 -5.42
CA GLY A 159 5.50 9.43 -5.66
C GLY A 159 6.80 9.48 -4.86
N GLN A 160 6.78 9.01 -3.60
CA GLN A 160 7.98 8.91 -2.77
C GLN A 160 8.95 7.84 -3.27
N MET A 161 8.46 6.68 -3.70
CA MET A 161 9.29 5.62 -4.25
C MET A 161 9.94 6.06 -5.58
N GLN A 162 9.20 6.71 -6.47
CA GLN A 162 9.72 7.26 -7.74
C GLN A 162 10.81 8.28 -7.46
N GLY A 163 10.54 9.22 -6.55
CA GLY A 163 11.50 10.27 -6.16
C GLY A 163 12.78 9.73 -5.49
N ARG A 164 12.77 8.48 -5.02
CA ARG A 164 13.91 7.80 -4.38
C ARG A 164 14.51 6.69 -5.26
N ASN A 165 14.02 6.50 -6.49
CA ASN A 165 14.39 5.41 -7.39
C ASN A 165 14.33 4.02 -6.72
N MET A 166 13.30 3.81 -5.89
CA MET A 166 13.09 2.54 -5.21
C MET A 166 12.38 1.54 -6.13
N PRO A 167 12.71 0.24 -6.02
CA PRO A 167 12.00 -0.79 -6.78
C PRO A 167 10.55 -0.91 -6.30
N TYR A 168 9.63 -1.09 -7.23
CA TYR A 168 8.23 -1.37 -6.91
C TYR A 168 8.05 -2.85 -6.61
N THR A 169 7.75 -3.17 -5.35
CA THR A 169 7.46 -4.55 -4.96
C THR A 169 5.97 -4.78 -4.70
N GLY A 170 5.23 -3.70 -4.42
CA GLY A 170 3.81 -3.76 -4.08
C GLY A 170 3.53 -4.36 -2.71
N VAL A 171 4.55 -4.59 -1.86
CA VAL A 171 4.38 -5.10 -0.49
C VAL A 171 4.89 -4.07 0.49
N ILE A 172 3.94 -3.33 1.06
CA ILE A 172 4.21 -2.15 1.89
C ILE A 172 3.40 -2.25 3.18
N LYS A 173 4.09 -2.24 4.31
CA LYS A 173 3.50 -2.47 5.63
C LYS A 173 4.09 -1.53 6.68
N SER A 174 3.42 -1.41 7.82
CA SER A 174 4.00 -0.72 8.97
C SER A 174 5.12 -1.55 9.58
N GLU A 175 6.03 -0.91 10.32
CA GLU A 175 7.09 -1.62 11.07
C GLU A 175 6.50 -2.66 12.03
N LYS A 176 5.36 -2.34 12.68
CA LYS A 176 4.64 -3.28 13.53
C LYS A 176 4.20 -4.54 12.78
N ASP A 177 3.66 -4.37 11.57
CA ASP A 177 3.18 -5.50 10.77
C ASP A 177 4.36 -6.35 10.24
N TRP A 178 5.49 -5.72 9.88
CA TRP A 178 6.71 -6.45 9.53
C TRP A 178 7.22 -7.28 10.71
N ASN A 179 7.30 -6.67 11.89
CA ASN A 179 7.74 -7.37 13.10
C ASN A 179 6.82 -8.55 13.45
N SER A 180 5.51 -8.45 13.17
CA SER A 180 4.57 -9.57 13.35
C SER A 180 4.85 -10.77 12.44
N LEU A 181 5.53 -10.54 11.32
CA LEU A 181 6.04 -11.56 10.40
C LEU A 181 7.48 -11.95 10.72
N ASN A 182 8.02 -11.59 11.89
CA ASN A 182 9.43 -11.81 12.23
C ASN A 182 10.40 -11.21 11.19
N VAL A 183 10.00 -10.12 10.52
CA VAL A 183 10.81 -9.35 9.57
C VAL A 183 11.17 -8.03 10.23
N GLU A 184 12.45 -7.65 10.16
CA GLU A 184 12.94 -6.39 10.71
C GLU A 184 13.12 -5.35 9.60
N VAL A 185 12.78 -4.10 9.92
CA VAL A 185 13.05 -2.95 9.04
C VAL A 185 14.50 -2.49 9.23
N ASP A 186 15.19 -2.19 8.13
CA ASP A 186 16.57 -1.70 8.21
C ASP A 186 16.62 -0.40 9.02
N LYS A 187 17.46 -0.36 10.05
CA LYS A 187 17.55 0.80 10.97
C LYS A 187 17.91 2.12 10.26
N ASN A 188 18.55 2.04 9.10
CA ASN A 188 18.95 3.18 8.28
C ASN A 188 17.92 3.55 7.20
N SER A 189 16.86 2.77 7.03
CA SER A 189 15.86 2.98 5.99
C SER A 189 14.96 4.17 6.29
N LYS A 190 14.78 5.04 5.28
CA LYS A 190 13.86 6.18 5.39
C LYS A 190 12.41 5.72 5.16
N PRO A 191 11.46 6.01 6.06
CA PRO A 191 10.07 5.58 5.88
C PRO A 191 9.40 6.26 4.67
N LEU A 192 8.39 5.59 4.14
CA LEU A 192 7.38 6.17 3.26
C LEU A 192 6.27 6.76 4.13
N MET A 193 5.98 8.05 3.94
CA MET A 193 5.00 8.77 4.76
C MET A 193 3.59 8.62 4.18
N ILE A 194 2.61 8.32 5.02
CA ILE A 194 1.19 8.20 4.63
C ILE A 194 0.29 9.07 5.50
N TYR A 195 -0.89 9.43 4.98
CA TYR A 195 -1.94 10.03 5.78
C TYR A 195 -2.53 9.01 6.74
N VAL A 196 -2.63 9.42 8.01
CA VAL A 196 -3.32 8.69 9.06
C VAL A 196 -4.43 9.56 9.64
N PRO A 197 -5.60 8.97 9.99
CA PRO A 197 -6.65 9.70 10.68
C PRO A 197 -6.23 10.01 12.13
N LEU A 198 -6.41 11.24 12.56
CA LEU A 198 -6.34 11.66 13.95
C LEU A 198 -7.69 12.20 14.40
N LYS A 199 -8.27 11.51 15.37
CA LYS A 199 -9.45 11.99 16.10
C LYS A 199 -9.01 13.08 17.07
N SER A 200 -9.57 14.27 16.93
CA SER A 200 -9.35 15.40 17.83
C SER A 200 -10.69 15.82 18.45
N PRO A 201 -10.74 16.18 19.74
CA PRO A 201 -11.96 16.71 20.33
C PRO A 201 -12.40 18.00 19.61
N VAL A 202 -13.72 18.15 19.41
CA VAL A 202 -14.30 19.40 18.94
C VAL A 202 -14.55 20.29 20.16
N TRP A 203 -14.05 21.52 20.12
CA TRP A 203 -14.20 22.46 21.22
C TRP A 203 -15.38 23.41 20.97
N GLU A 204 -16.06 23.84 22.03
CA GLU A 204 -17.03 24.94 21.93
C GLU A 204 -16.32 26.25 21.56
N THR A 205 -16.98 27.05 20.74
CA THR A 205 -16.44 28.33 20.27
C THR A 205 -17.41 29.47 20.53
N GLU A 206 -16.87 30.66 20.74
CA GLU A 206 -17.63 31.91 20.80
C GLU A 206 -16.99 32.97 19.90
N THR A 207 -17.79 33.94 19.47
CA THR A 207 -17.30 35.07 18.69
C THR A 207 -17.10 36.26 19.61
N ILE A 208 -15.85 36.72 19.72
CA ILE A 208 -15.50 37.96 20.41
C ILE A 208 -15.17 39.03 19.39
N THR A 209 -15.34 40.29 19.75
CA THR A 209 -14.83 41.42 18.95
C THR A 209 -13.38 41.66 19.32
N ASP A 210 -12.48 41.62 18.33
CA ASP A 210 -11.07 41.91 18.56
C ASP A 210 -10.82 43.40 18.82
N GLU A 211 -9.59 43.70 19.21
CA GLU A 211 -9.08 45.04 19.50
C GLU A 211 -9.21 46.04 18.32
N ASN A 212 -9.48 45.56 17.10
CA ASN A 212 -9.71 46.37 15.90
C ASN A 212 -11.18 46.40 15.46
N GLY A 213 -12.12 45.93 16.30
CA GLY A 213 -13.54 45.91 15.99
C GLY A 213 -13.98 44.75 15.07
N LYS A 214 -13.12 43.76 14.79
CA LYS A 214 -13.44 42.64 13.90
C LYS A 214 -13.89 41.41 14.69
N PRO A 215 -14.92 40.68 14.23
CA PRO A 215 -15.34 39.44 14.87
C PRO A 215 -14.26 38.36 14.73
N LYS A 216 -13.91 37.73 15.85
CA LYS A 216 -12.92 36.66 15.97
C LYS A 216 -13.50 35.49 16.75
N VAL A 217 -13.41 34.29 16.19
CA VAL A 217 -13.84 33.06 16.86
C VAL A 217 -12.73 32.56 17.79
N ILE A 218 -13.06 32.31 19.05
CA ILE A 218 -12.16 31.72 20.06
C ILE A 218 -12.79 30.48 20.68
N VAL A 219 -11.97 29.64 21.31
CA VAL A 219 -12.44 28.45 22.04
C VAL A 219 -12.92 28.88 23.43
N LYS A 220 -14.12 28.46 23.82
CA LYS A 220 -14.64 28.70 25.17
C LYS A 220 -13.83 27.94 26.21
N LEU A 221 -13.59 28.59 27.34
CA LEU A 221 -12.96 28.00 28.50
C LEU A 221 -13.99 27.89 29.63
N ASP A 222 -13.85 26.87 30.49
CA ASP A 222 -14.60 26.77 31.73
C ASP A 222 -14.01 27.68 32.81
N ASP A 223 -14.62 27.65 34.00
CA ASP A 223 -14.23 28.48 35.14
C ASP A 223 -12.79 28.19 35.64
N ASP A 224 -12.25 27.01 35.34
CA ASP A 224 -10.88 26.60 35.63
C ASP A 224 -9.89 26.93 34.48
N GLY A 225 -10.36 27.57 33.41
CA GLY A 225 -9.57 27.92 32.24
C GLY A 225 -9.27 26.74 31.30
N LYS A 226 -9.95 25.60 31.45
CA LYS A 226 -9.83 24.44 30.55
C LYS A 226 -10.81 24.57 29.38
N LYS A 227 -10.44 24.01 28.22
CA LYS A 227 -11.27 24.08 27.01
C LYS A 227 -12.53 23.24 27.18
N ILE A 228 -13.68 23.80 26.80
CA ILE A 228 -14.97 23.10 26.85
C ILE A 228 -15.13 22.24 25.59
N GLN A 229 -15.25 20.92 25.74
CA GLN A 229 -15.51 20.02 24.62
C GLN A 229 -16.98 20.07 24.22
N LYS A 230 -17.26 20.25 22.93
CA LYS A 230 -18.60 20.23 22.38
C LYS A 230 -19.22 18.84 22.53
N LYS A 231 -20.48 18.79 22.94
CA LYS A 231 -21.28 17.56 23.03
C LYS A 231 -22.28 17.48 21.87
N ASP A 232 -22.65 16.27 21.46
CA ASP A 232 -23.72 16.03 20.50
C ASP A 232 -25.12 16.13 21.17
N GLU A 233 -26.17 15.89 20.38
CA GLU A 233 -27.58 15.97 20.84
C GLU A 233 -27.89 14.98 21.98
N ASP A 234 -27.14 13.89 22.08
CA ASP A 234 -27.25 12.87 23.13
C ASP A 234 -26.34 13.16 24.34
N GLY A 235 -25.63 14.30 24.34
CA GLY A 235 -24.73 14.70 25.42
C GLY A 235 -23.36 14.00 25.42
N LYS A 236 -22.99 13.27 24.35
CA LYS A 236 -21.69 12.59 24.23
C LYS A 236 -20.62 13.53 23.66
N PRO A 237 -19.34 13.36 24.03
CA PRO A 237 -18.26 14.22 23.52
C PRO A 237 -18.08 14.09 22.01
N GLN A 238 -18.06 15.21 21.30
CA GLN A 238 -17.88 15.26 19.86
C GLN A 238 -16.39 15.23 19.48
N TYR A 239 -16.07 14.48 18.43
CA TYR A 239 -14.73 14.39 17.85
C TYR A 239 -14.79 14.71 16.35
N THR A 240 -13.75 15.37 15.85
CA THR A 240 -13.51 15.54 14.42
C THR A 240 -12.34 14.67 13.99
N THR A 241 -12.38 14.17 12.75
CA THR A 241 -11.28 13.41 12.16
C THR A 241 -10.51 14.30 11.20
N SER A 242 -9.26 14.57 11.53
CA SER A 242 -8.31 15.22 10.62
C SER A 242 -7.32 14.19 10.09
N PHE A 243 -6.68 14.45 8.94
CA PHE A 243 -5.64 13.58 8.41
C PHE A 243 -4.28 14.25 8.51
N ARG A 244 -3.27 13.57 9.04
CA ARG A 244 -1.88 14.06 9.06
C ARG A 244 -0.95 13.10 8.35
N LEU A 245 0.04 13.67 7.67
CA LEU A 245 1.11 12.93 7.00
C LEU A 245 2.16 12.52 8.04
N SER A 246 1.82 11.52 8.86
CA SER A 246 2.66 11.07 9.97
C SER A 246 2.77 9.55 10.10
N GLY A 247 1.95 8.78 9.37
CA GLY A 247 2.10 7.33 9.32
C GLY A 247 3.40 6.96 8.61
N LYS A 248 4.08 5.93 9.10
CA LYS A 248 5.33 5.42 8.55
C LYS A 248 5.09 3.98 8.07
N VAL A 249 5.39 3.74 6.81
CA VAL A 249 5.37 2.40 6.21
C VAL A 249 6.67 2.17 5.44
N PHE A 250 6.97 0.90 5.21
CA PHE A 250 8.21 0.45 4.60
C PHE A 250 7.89 -0.58 3.53
N ASP A 251 8.52 -0.42 2.37
CA ASP A 251 8.52 -1.43 1.32
C ASP A 251 9.37 -2.63 1.77
N VAL A 252 9.05 -3.84 1.29
CA VAL A 252 9.84 -5.05 1.56
C VAL A 252 11.33 -4.89 1.19
N SER A 253 11.67 -4.03 0.23
CA SER A 253 13.06 -3.67 -0.13
C SER A 253 13.82 -2.91 0.95
N GLN A 254 13.17 -2.54 2.05
CA GLN A 254 13.73 -1.79 3.17
C GLN A 254 13.83 -2.65 4.44
N THR A 255 13.78 -3.98 4.27
CA THR A 255 13.66 -4.96 5.34
C THR A 255 14.55 -6.18 5.06
N ASP A 256 14.80 -6.98 6.09
CA ASP A 256 15.52 -8.26 5.99
C ASP A 256 14.66 -9.42 5.44
N ALA A 257 13.46 -9.13 4.93
CA ALA A 257 12.51 -10.13 4.43
C ALA A 257 13.12 -11.06 3.36
N PHE A 258 14.01 -10.57 2.51
CA PHE A 258 14.66 -11.41 1.50
C PHE A 258 15.64 -12.39 2.12
N GLU A 259 16.45 -11.93 3.08
CA GLU A 259 17.43 -12.74 3.79
C GLU A 259 16.73 -13.85 4.57
N LYS A 260 15.54 -13.56 5.11
CA LYS A 260 14.65 -14.51 5.80
C LYS A 260 13.78 -15.36 4.86
N GLY A 261 13.90 -15.20 3.53
CA GLY A 261 13.15 -15.98 2.55
C GLY A 261 11.70 -15.56 2.31
N TYR A 262 11.19 -14.51 2.97
CA TYR A 262 9.83 -14.00 2.77
C TYR A 262 9.60 -13.44 1.35
N LYS A 263 10.58 -12.78 0.75
CA LYS A 263 10.42 -12.31 -0.64
C LYS A 263 10.62 -13.41 -1.68
N LYS A 264 11.30 -14.51 -1.33
CA LYS A 264 11.23 -15.71 -2.16
C LYS A 264 9.76 -16.12 -2.29
N ALA A 265 9.04 -16.24 -1.17
CA ALA A 265 7.61 -16.53 -1.18
C ALA A 265 6.73 -15.48 -1.91
N ILE A 266 7.00 -14.17 -1.81
CA ILE A 266 6.17 -13.13 -2.49
C ILE A 266 6.35 -13.13 -4.01
N ASN A 267 7.59 -13.25 -4.51
CA ASN A 267 7.82 -13.38 -5.96
C ASN A 267 7.44 -14.78 -6.44
N GLU A 268 7.69 -15.82 -5.64
CA GLU A 268 7.25 -17.19 -5.90
C GLU A 268 5.73 -17.25 -5.99
N ASP A 269 4.96 -16.55 -5.15
CA ASP A 269 3.49 -16.49 -5.26
C ASP A 269 3.05 -15.89 -6.60
N ILE A 270 3.70 -14.81 -7.06
CA ILE A 270 3.40 -14.20 -8.37
C ILE A 270 3.82 -15.12 -9.53
N ASP A 271 5.00 -15.73 -9.44
CA ASP A 271 5.49 -16.68 -10.44
C ASP A 271 4.62 -17.95 -10.44
N TYR A 272 4.14 -18.42 -9.29
CA TYR A 272 3.21 -19.54 -9.17
C TYR A 272 1.84 -19.21 -9.76
N ILE A 273 1.33 -18.00 -9.48
CA ILE A 273 0.07 -17.53 -10.03
C ILE A 273 0.13 -17.50 -11.57
N LYS A 274 1.30 -17.18 -12.16
CA LYS A 274 1.52 -17.26 -13.61
C LYS A 274 1.62 -18.69 -14.17
N THR A 275 1.83 -19.70 -13.32
CA THR A 275 1.84 -21.11 -13.73
C THR A 275 0.47 -21.78 -13.69
N ILE A 276 -0.58 -21.07 -13.23
CA ILE A 276 -1.93 -21.62 -13.17
C ILE A 276 -2.43 -21.92 -14.59
N ASP A 277 -2.70 -23.21 -14.86
CA ASP A 277 -3.34 -23.62 -16.11
C ASP A 277 -4.85 -23.34 -16.04
N TYR A 278 -5.31 -22.29 -16.71
CA TYR A 278 -6.72 -21.93 -16.75
C TYR A 278 -7.52 -22.87 -17.65
N THR A 279 -8.12 -23.89 -17.04
CA THR A 279 -9.10 -24.77 -17.68
C THR A 279 -10.49 -24.14 -17.71
N LYS A 280 -11.39 -24.65 -18.57
CA LYS A 280 -12.81 -24.25 -18.58
C LYS A 280 -13.48 -24.40 -17.22
N SER A 281 -13.07 -25.41 -16.44
CA SER A 281 -13.59 -25.64 -15.08
C SER A 281 -13.22 -24.48 -14.14
N LYS A 282 -11.94 -24.07 -14.13
CA LYS A 282 -11.49 -22.92 -13.33
C LYS A 282 -12.17 -21.62 -13.76
N LEU A 283 -12.32 -21.40 -15.07
CA LEU A 283 -13.04 -20.23 -15.59
C LEU A 283 -14.50 -20.20 -15.11
N ASN A 284 -15.20 -21.34 -15.12
CA ASN A 284 -16.57 -21.42 -14.60
C ASN A 284 -16.64 -21.15 -13.09
N ILE A 285 -15.68 -21.64 -12.31
CA ILE A 285 -15.60 -21.35 -10.87
C ILE A 285 -15.43 -19.84 -10.65
N ILE A 286 -14.50 -19.20 -11.39
CA ILE A 286 -14.29 -17.74 -11.33
C ILE A 286 -15.56 -16.99 -11.72
N ALA A 287 -16.20 -17.38 -12.82
CA ALA A 287 -17.41 -16.74 -13.30
C ALA A 287 -18.57 -16.87 -12.29
N ASN A 288 -18.75 -18.04 -11.66
CA ASN A 288 -19.79 -18.25 -10.65
C ASN A 288 -19.56 -17.41 -9.38
N GLU A 289 -18.31 -17.32 -8.93
CA GLU A 289 -17.92 -16.47 -7.80
C GLU A 289 -18.20 -14.99 -8.12
N ILE A 290 -17.76 -14.50 -9.28
CA ILE A 290 -18.01 -13.11 -9.72
C ILE A 290 -19.50 -12.85 -9.85
N SER A 291 -20.24 -13.78 -10.47
CA SER A 291 -21.68 -13.66 -10.68
C SER A 291 -22.42 -13.45 -9.37
N SER A 292 -22.08 -14.27 -8.36
CA SER A 292 -22.69 -14.23 -7.03
C SER A 292 -22.30 -12.97 -6.26
N ALA A 293 -21.01 -12.60 -6.26
CA ALA A 293 -20.48 -11.50 -5.47
C ALA A 293 -20.87 -10.11 -6.02
N ILE A 294 -20.95 -9.97 -7.35
CA ILE A 294 -21.16 -8.69 -8.05
C ILE A 294 -22.59 -8.53 -8.59
N ASN A 295 -23.44 -9.57 -8.48
CA ASN A 295 -24.79 -9.58 -9.02
C ASN A 295 -24.80 -9.24 -10.53
N VAL A 296 -24.23 -10.16 -11.31
CA VAL A 296 -24.16 -10.11 -12.77
C VAL A 296 -24.26 -11.52 -13.33
N THR A 297 -25.04 -11.71 -14.40
CA THR A 297 -25.11 -13.00 -15.09
C THR A 297 -23.99 -13.07 -16.12
N ILE A 298 -23.19 -14.12 -16.12
CA ILE A 298 -22.07 -14.31 -17.06
C ILE A 298 -22.41 -15.46 -18.01
N ASN A 299 -22.32 -15.20 -19.32
CA ASN A 299 -22.65 -16.16 -20.36
C ASN A 299 -21.46 -16.34 -21.32
N PHE A 300 -21.00 -17.58 -21.46
CA PHE A 300 -20.02 -17.95 -22.49
C PHE A 300 -20.76 -18.59 -23.66
N GLN A 301 -20.79 -17.91 -24.81
CA GLN A 301 -21.46 -18.41 -26.02
C GLN A 301 -20.77 -17.88 -27.28
N PRO A 302 -20.92 -18.52 -28.45
CA PRO A 302 -20.36 -17.99 -29.69
C PRO A 302 -20.96 -16.62 -30.02
N ILE A 303 -20.10 -15.63 -30.25
CA ILE A 303 -20.50 -14.27 -30.69
C ILE A 303 -20.17 -14.15 -32.18
N LYS A 304 -21.16 -13.76 -33.00
CA LYS A 304 -21.01 -13.68 -34.46
C LYS A 304 -20.47 -12.33 -34.95
N GLU A 305 -20.35 -11.35 -34.06
CA GLU A 305 -19.90 -10.00 -34.36
C GLU A 305 -18.38 -9.86 -34.22
N ALA A 306 -17.82 -8.72 -34.64
CA ALA A 306 -16.38 -8.42 -34.47
C ALA A 306 -15.97 -8.20 -33.00
N GLN A 307 -16.92 -8.21 -32.06
CA GLN A 307 -16.69 -8.00 -30.63
C GLN A 307 -16.39 -9.33 -29.93
N LEU A 308 -15.43 -9.31 -29.00
CA LEU A 308 -15.03 -10.50 -28.23
C LEU A 308 -15.93 -10.76 -27.01
N GLY A 309 -16.67 -9.75 -26.58
CA GLY A 309 -17.58 -9.76 -25.44
C GLY A 309 -18.32 -8.43 -25.35
N TYR A 310 -19.32 -8.37 -24.47
CA TYR A 310 -20.01 -7.13 -24.13
C TYR A 310 -20.76 -7.24 -22.81
N TYR A 311 -20.82 -6.12 -22.09
CA TYR A 311 -21.71 -5.91 -20.95
C TYR A 311 -23.02 -5.23 -21.38
N THR A 312 -24.14 -5.67 -20.81
CA THR A 312 -25.45 -5.05 -21.02
C THR A 312 -26.32 -5.10 -19.76
N TYR A 313 -27.28 -4.18 -19.68
CA TYR A 313 -28.37 -4.22 -18.71
C TYR A 313 -29.68 -4.38 -19.46
N SER A 314 -30.33 -5.54 -19.33
CA SER A 314 -31.56 -5.86 -20.06
C SER A 314 -32.48 -6.72 -19.21
N GLY A 315 -33.79 -6.45 -19.28
CA GLY A 315 -34.79 -7.19 -18.51
C GLY A 315 -34.63 -7.06 -16.98
N GLY A 316 -34.05 -5.95 -16.49
CA GLY A 316 -33.82 -5.73 -15.06
C GLY A 316 -32.54 -6.37 -14.51
N GLU A 317 -31.76 -7.03 -15.37
CA GLU A 317 -30.59 -7.81 -14.96
C GLU A 317 -29.31 -7.33 -15.66
N HIS A 318 -28.21 -7.35 -14.93
CA HIS A 318 -26.87 -7.16 -15.49
C HIS A 318 -26.38 -8.44 -16.13
N LYS A 319 -25.90 -8.36 -17.38
CA LYS A 319 -25.43 -9.51 -18.15
C LYS A 319 -24.09 -9.19 -18.80
N ILE A 320 -23.16 -10.15 -18.74
CA ILE A 320 -21.90 -10.14 -19.47
C ILE A 320 -21.93 -11.33 -20.43
N PHE A 321 -21.58 -11.08 -21.69
CA PHE A 321 -21.41 -12.11 -22.70
C PHE A 321 -19.95 -12.14 -23.13
N VAL A 322 -19.38 -13.34 -23.21
CA VAL A 322 -17.99 -13.57 -23.64
C VAL A 322 -17.99 -14.63 -24.73
N ASP A 323 -17.22 -14.40 -25.80
CA ASP A 323 -17.12 -15.36 -26.90
C ASP A 323 -16.45 -16.67 -26.44
N SER A 324 -17.24 -17.75 -26.45
CA SER A 324 -16.79 -19.10 -26.07
C SER A 324 -15.78 -19.72 -27.04
N SER A 325 -15.57 -19.11 -28.23
CA SER A 325 -14.60 -19.59 -29.23
C SER A 325 -13.14 -19.27 -28.86
N LEU A 326 -12.93 -18.33 -27.93
CA LEU A 326 -11.61 -17.85 -27.51
C LEU A 326 -10.89 -18.86 -26.61
N SER A 327 -9.56 -18.72 -26.46
CA SER A 327 -8.82 -19.46 -25.42
C SER A 327 -9.33 -19.08 -24.03
N VAL A 328 -9.20 -19.98 -23.04
CA VAL A 328 -9.74 -19.75 -21.69
C VAL A 328 -9.15 -18.49 -21.04
N GLU A 329 -7.85 -18.26 -21.18
CA GLU A 329 -7.19 -17.04 -20.69
C GLU A 329 -7.74 -15.79 -21.37
N LYS A 330 -8.01 -15.85 -22.68
CA LYS A 330 -8.59 -14.72 -23.40
C LYS A 330 -10.04 -14.49 -23.01
N GLN A 331 -10.81 -15.54 -22.76
CA GLN A 331 -12.16 -15.44 -22.19
C GLN A 331 -12.12 -14.78 -20.81
N LEU A 332 -11.17 -15.14 -19.95
CA LEU A 332 -10.98 -14.50 -18.65
C LEU A 332 -10.60 -13.01 -18.82
N SER A 333 -9.66 -12.69 -19.71
CA SER A 333 -9.29 -11.30 -20.01
C SER A 333 -10.48 -10.46 -20.45
N VAL A 334 -11.31 -10.98 -21.36
CA VAL A 334 -12.52 -10.28 -21.84
C VAL A 334 -13.56 -10.15 -20.72
N LEU A 335 -13.79 -11.21 -19.95
CA LEU A 335 -14.68 -11.17 -18.80
C LEU A 335 -14.29 -10.06 -17.82
N LEU A 336 -13.00 -9.91 -17.51
CA LEU A 336 -12.52 -8.88 -16.59
C LEU A 336 -12.69 -7.46 -17.15
N HIS A 337 -12.52 -7.27 -18.45
CA HIS A 337 -12.79 -6.01 -19.14
C HIS A 337 -14.28 -5.63 -19.04
N GLU A 338 -15.18 -6.54 -19.42
CA GLU A 338 -16.63 -6.32 -19.32
C GLU A 338 -17.11 -6.13 -17.86
N LEU A 339 -16.47 -6.83 -16.93
CA LEU A 339 -16.70 -6.64 -15.50
C LEU A 339 -16.27 -5.23 -15.04
N GLY A 340 -15.20 -4.68 -15.62
CA GLY A 340 -14.79 -3.29 -15.44
C GLY A 340 -15.92 -2.33 -15.81
N HIS A 341 -16.56 -2.53 -16.96
CA HIS A 341 -17.74 -1.75 -17.33
C HIS A 341 -18.89 -1.89 -16.33
N ARG A 342 -19.19 -3.11 -15.90
CA ARG A 342 -20.24 -3.39 -14.92
C ARG A 342 -20.01 -2.69 -13.56
N ILE A 343 -18.78 -2.70 -13.07
CA ILE A 343 -18.42 -2.18 -11.74
C ILE A 343 -18.29 -0.65 -11.76
N ILE A 344 -17.63 -0.10 -12.78
CA ILE A 344 -17.29 1.33 -12.86
C ILE A 344 -18.47 2.13 -13.41
N HIS A 345 -19.05 1.70 -14.54
CA HIS A 345 -20.01 2.48 -15.32
C HIS A 345 -21.45 2.11 -15.01
N LYS A 346 -21.73 1.84 -13.73
CA LYS A 346 -23.03 1.36 -13.21
C LYS A 346 -24.22 1.91 -13.99
N VAL A 347 -24.84 1.06 -14.80
CA VAL A 347 -26.18 1.31 -15.34
C VAL A 347 -27.16 0.88 -14.25
N ASP A 348 -27.26 1.67 -13.17
CA ASP A 348 -28.10 1.33 -12.01
C ASP A 348 -29.40 2.14 -12.10
N VAL A 349 -30.43 1.54 -12.72
CA VAL A 349 -31.72 2.19 -12.98
C VAL A 349 -32.47 2.48 -11.66
N ASP A 350 -32.25 1.67 -10.62
CA ASP A 350 -32.96 1.78 -9.33
C ASP A 350 -32.43 2.91 -8.43
N LYS A 351 -31.18 3.37 -8.63
CA LYS A 351 -30.59 4.42 -7.78
C LYS A 351 -30.71 5.83 -8.33
N ARG A 352 -31.28 6.02 -9.53
CA ARG A 352 -31.15 7.28 -10.31
C ARG A 352 -29.70 7.80 -10.37
N VAL A 353 -28.70 6.94 -10.14
CA VAL A 353 -27.31 7.24 -10.46
C VAL A 353 -27.16 6.88 -11.92
N TYR A 354 -27.78 7.71 -12.75
CA TYR A 354 -27.20 7.93 -14.06
C TYR A 354 -25.81 8.50 -13.78
N GLU A 355 -24.82 8.05 -14.56
CA GLU A 355 -23.61 8.81 -14.80
C GLU A 355 -23.93 10.30 -14.73
N ASP A 356 -23.15 11.06 -13.95
CA ASP A 356 -23.45 12.46 -13.62
C ASP A 356 -24.01 13.16 -14.86
N LYS A 357 -25.33 13.42 -14.88
CA LYS A 357 -26.02 13.81 -16.12
C LYS A 357 -25.49 15.14 -16.65
N GLU A 358 -24.81 15.89 -15.79
CA GLU A 358 -24.16 17.16 -16.13
C GLU A 358 -22.82 16.95 -16.85
N THR A 359 -22.13 15.80 -16.68
CA THR A 359 -20.86 15.48 -17.35
C THR A 359 -20.72 13.99 -17.71
N PRO A 360 -21.38 13.52 -18.78
CA PRO A 360 -21.23 12.13 -19.24
C PRO A 360 -19.77 11.84 -19.62
N LYS A 361 -19.23 10.70 -19.15
CA LYS A 361 -17.86 10.30 -19.51
C LYS A 361 -17.79 9.97 -20.99
N SER A 362 -16.71 10.40 -21.65
CA SER A 362 -16.43 10.00 -23.02
C SER A 362 -16.27 8.48 -23.12
N LEU A 363 -16.62 7.89 -24.27
CA LEU A 363 -16.41 6.47 -24.53
C LEU A 363 -14.95 6.09 -24.28
N GLY A 364 -13.99 6.91 -24.75
CA GLY A 364 -12.57 6.66 -24.52
C GLY A 364 -12.17 6.61 -23.04
N ARG A 365 -12.75 7.47 -22.18
CA ARG A 365 -12.53 7.37 -20.73
C ARG A 365 -13.09 6.06 -20.18
N LYS A 366 -14.26 5.62 -20.65
CA LYS A 366 -14.90 4.39 -20.19
C LYS A 366 -14.07 3.15 -20.52
N GLU A 367 -13.59 3.06 -21.75
CA GLU A 367 -12.68 2.00 -22.22
C GLU A 367 -11.36 2.02 -21.44
N ALA A 368 -10.77 3.21 -21.25
CA ALA A 368 -9.52 3.33 -20.52
C ALA A 368 -9.64 2.85 -19.06
N GLU A 369 -10.77 3.15 -18.40
CA GLU A 369 -11.08 2.67 -17.05
C GLU A 369 -11.29 1.14 -17.03
N ALA A 370 -12.04 0.59 -17.99
CA ALA A 370 -12.30 -0.85 -18.08
C ALA A 370 -11.02 -1.66 -18.35
N GLU A 371 -10.21 -1.24 -19.31
CA GLU A 371 -8.92 -1.88 -19.63
C GLU A 371 -7.96 -1.82 -18.44
N SER A 372 -7.92 -0.69 -17.73
CA SER A 372 -7.04 -0.53 -16.57
C SER A 372 -7.49 -1.38 -15.38
N PHE A 373 -8.80 -1.52 -15.20
CA PHE A 373 -9.35 -2.46 -14.21
C PHE A 373 -9.01 -3.91 -14.57
N ALA A 374 -9.22 -4.31 -15.83
CA ALA A 374 -8.86 -5.63 -16.33
C ALA A 374 -7.36 -5.90 -16.17
N TYR A 375 -6.51 -4.90 -16.42
CA TYR A 375 -5.07 -4.97 -16.19
C TYR A 375 -4.72 -5.34 -14.75
N VAL A 376 -5.29 -4.61 -13.79
CA VAL A 376 -4.97 -4.84 -12.37
C VAL A 376 -5.49 -6.19 -11.88
N VAL A 377 -6.74 -6.53 -12.20
CA VAL A 377 -7.36 -7.78 -11.73
C VAL A 377 -6.78 -8.98 -12.47
N GLY A 378 -6.47 -8.86 -13.76
CA GLY A 378 -5.80 -9.88 -14.56
C GLY A 378 -4.45 -10.27 -13.96
N GLN A 379 -3.66 -9.29 -13.50
CA GLN A 379 -2.43 -9.56 -12.76
C GLN A 379 -2.64 -10.33 -11.47
N GLN A 380 -3.79 -10.15 -10.79
CA GLN A 380 -4.10 -10.94 -9.60
C GLN A 380 -4.37 -12.40 -9.93
N PHE A 381 -4.88 -12.68 -11.13
CA PHE A 381 -5.05 -14.02 -11.69
C PHE A 381 -3.80 -14.54 -12.43
N GLY A 382 -2.73 -13.73 -12.58
CA GLY A 382 -1.53 -14.16 -13.30
C GLY A 382 -1.64 -14.19 -14.82
N ILE A 383 -2.71 -13.62 -15.38
CA ILE A 383 -2.89 -13.53 -16.82
C ILE A 383 -2.40 -12.18 -17.35
N ASP A 384 -1.82 -12.20 -18.53
CA ASP A 384 -1.46 -10.97 -19.25
C ASP A 384 -2.68 -10.42 -19.98
N THR A 385 -3.26 -9.38 -19.39
CA THR A 385 -4.31 -8.57 -20.01
C THR A 385 -3.69 -7.35 -20.70
N PRO A 386 -4.26 -6.91 -21.84
CA PRO A 386 -3.95 -5.62 -22.47
C PRO A 386 -3.73 -4.50 -21.45
N SER A 387 -2.65 -3.72 -21.63
CA SER A 387 -2.17 -2.74 -20.64
C SER A 387 -2.38 -1.30 -21.11
N GLY A 388 -1.69 -0.33 -20.48
CA GLY A 388 -1.75 1.09 -20.82
C GLY A 388 -1.42 1.47 -22.28
N GLU A 389 -0.98 0.55 -23.14
CA GLU A 389 -0.90 0.81 -24.59
C GLU A 389 -2.28 0.92 -25.24
N TYR A 390 -3.23 0.10 -24.81
CA TYR A 390 -4.59 0.04 -25.36
C TYR A 390 -5.41 1.28 -25.00
N ILE A 391 -5.00 2.01 -23.96
CA ILE A 391 -5.65 3.25 -23.56
C ILE A 391 -5.06 4.49 -24.22
N LEU A 392 -3.88 4.40 -24.87
CA LEU A 392 -3.23 5.55 -25.50
C LEU A 392 -4.13 6.24 -26.53
N PRO A 393 -4.83 5.52 -27.43
CA PRO A 393 -5.74 6.15 -28.40
C PRO A 393 -6.87 6.95 -27.74
N TYR A 394 -7.24 6.58 -26.50
CA TYR A 394 -8.32 7.24 -25.76
C TYR A 394 -7.86 8.45 -24.95
N ILE A 395 -6.56 8.57 -24.66
CA ILE A 395 -6.03 9.58 -23.74
C ILE A 395 -5.22 10.65 -24.49
N GLN A 396 -4.50 10.28 -25.55
CA GLN A 396 -3.68 11.21 -26.33
C GLN A 396 -4.53 12.32 -26.95
N GLY A 397 -4.07 13.57 -26.78
CA GLY A 397 -4.78 14.75 -27.30
C GLY A 397 -6.12 15.07 -26.63
N THR A 398 -6.49 14.38 -25.54
CA THR A 398 -7.74 14.62 -24.79
C THR A 398 -7.52 15.42 -23.51
N ASP A 399 -8.59 15.97 -22.97
CA ASP A 399 -8.63 16.67 -21.68
C ASP A 399 -8.75 15.73 -20.47
N ILE A 400 -8.98 14.43 -20.70
CA ILE A 400 -9.15 13.40 -19.67
C ILE A 400 -7.99 13.44 -18.67
N LYS A 401 -8.30 13.57 -17.38
CA LYS A 401 -7.30 13.54 -16.31
C LYS A 401 -7.00 12.10 -15.91
N LEU A 402 -5.72 11.74 -15.89
CA LEU A 402 -5.31 10.39 -15.48
C LEU A 402 -5.71 10.11 -14.04
N LYS A 403 -5.68 11.13 -13.19
CA LYS A 403 -6.09 11.03 -11.78
C LYS A 403 -7.52 10.48 -11.65
N ASP A 404 -8.43 10.90 -12.53
CA ASP A 404 -9.83 10.49 -12.45
C ASP A 404 -9.99 9.02 -12.84
N ILE A 405 -9.30 8.58 -13.91
CA ILE A 405 -9.21 7.17 -14.30
C ILE A 405 -8.66 6.35 -13.13
N PHE A 406 -7.53 6.79 -12.56
CA PHE A 406 -6.89 6.08 -11.46
C PHE A 406 -7.78 5.94 -10.23
N GLU A 407 -8.51 6.99 -9.87
CA GLU A 407 -9.39 6.98 -8.71
C GLU A 407 -10.57 6.02 -8.90
N ASP A 408 -11.19 6.03 -10.09
CA ASP A 408 -12.31 5.14 -10.41
C ASP A 408 -11.86 3.67 -10.51
N VAL A 409 -10.73 3.41 -11.16
CA VAL A 409 -10.10 2.07 -11.23
C VAL A 409 -9.74 1.59 -9.83
N PHE A 410 -9.14 2.44 -8.98
CA PHE A 410 -8.80 2.09 -7.61
C PHE A 410 -10.05 1.67 -6.81
N LYS A 411 -11.12 2.46 -6.88
CA LYS A 411 -12.41 2.15 -6.22
C LYS A 411 -12.99 0.84 -6.73
N ALA A 412 -12.93 0.58 -8.02
CA ALA A 412 -13.43 -0.65 -8.64
C ALA A 412 -12.64 -1.88 -8.22
N VAL A 413 -11.30 -1.80 -8.24
CA VAL A 413 -10.41 -2.88 -7.77
C VAL A 413 -10.66 -3.16 -6.29
N LYS A 414 -10.83 -2.12 -5.46
CA LYS A 414 -11.21 -2.30 -4.06
C LYS A 414 -12.57 -2.99 -3.93
N HIS A 415 -13.58 -2.53 -4.66
CA HIS A 415 -14.92 -3.12 -4.65
C HIS A 415 -14.91 -4.60 -5.04
N PHE A 416 -14.13 -4.96 -6.06
CA PHE A 416 -13.92 -6.33 -6.48
C PHE A 416 -13.28 -7.15 -5.36
N ASN A 417 -12.14 -6.70 -4.81
CA ASN A 417 -11.40 -7.43 -3.77
C ASN A 417 -12.16 -7.54 -2.43
N ASP A 418 -13.04 -6.59 -2.11
CA ASP A 418 -13.88 -6.64 -0.91
C ASP A 418 -15.03 -7.66 -1.03
N ARG A 419 -15.41 -8.05 -2.25
CA ARG A 419 -16.58 -8.90 -2.52
C ARG A 419 -16.23 -10.30 -3.02
N VAL A 420 -15.25 -10.40 -3.91
CA VAL A 420 -14.83 -11.64 -4.56
C VAL A 420 -13.74 -12.31 -3.72
N GLN A 421 -13.96 -13.57 -3.35
CA GLN A 421 -13.02 -14.37 -2.54
C GLN A 421 -11.85 -14.92 -3.38
N MET A 422 -11.13 -14.01 -4.02
CA MET A 422 -10.10 -14.33 -5.01
C MET A 422 -8.89 -15.05 -4.40
N LYS A 423 -8.36 -14.57 -3.25
CA LYS A 423 -7.18 -15.18 -2.62
C LYS A 423 -7.40 -16.66 -2.26
N PRO A 424 -8.46 -17.03 -1.50
CA PRO A 424 -8.75 -18.44 -1.23
C PRO A 424 -8.92 -19.28 -2.50
N MET A 425 -9.60 -18.74 -3.51
CA MET A 425 -9.84 -19.42 -4.79
C MET A 425 -8.52 -19.71 -5.52
N ILE A 426 -7.65 -18.72 -5.67
CA ILE A 426 -6.34 -18.89 -6.31
C ILE A 426 -5.47 -19.89 -5.54
N THR A 427 -5.44 -19.81 -4.20
CA THR A 427 -4.72 -20.79 -3.37
C THR A 427 -5.24 -22.20 -3.60
N SER A 428 -6.56 -22.38 -3.79
CA SER A 428 -7.13 -23.69 -4.08
C SER A 428 -6.73 -24.22 -5.46
N PHE A 429 -6.63 -23.36 -6.48
CA PHE A 429 -6.17 -23.74 -7.81
C PHE A 429 -4.72 -24.17 -7.80
N ILE A 430 -3.86 -23.39 -7.14
CA ILE A 430 -2.43 -23.70 -6.99
C ILE A 430 -2.25 -25.06 -6.31
N LYS A 431 -2.99 -25.31 -5.21
CA LYS A 431 -2.91 -26.60 -4.52
C LYS A 431 -3.33 -27.76 -5.43
N TYR A 432 -4.44 -27.59 -6.15
CA TYR A 432 -4.95 -28.62 -7.06
C TYR A 432 -3.96 -28.93 -8.19
N ASP A 433 -3.35 -27.91 -8.81
CA ASP A 433 -2.36 -28.09 -9.87
C ASP A 433 -1.11 -28.81 -9.36
N ASN A 434 -0.65 -28.46 -8.16
CA ASN A 434 0.47 -29.14 -7.50
C ASN A 434 0.17 -30.61 -7.21
N ASP A 435 -1.03 -30.91 -6.72
CA ASP A 435 -1.46 -32.28 -6.46
C ASP A 435 -1.50 -33.10 -7.77
N ILE A 436 -1.97 -32.50 -8.87
CA ILE A 436 -1.94 -33.12 -10.20
C ILE A 436 -0.52 -33.40 -10.67
N ASP A 437 0.39 -32.43 -10.57
CA ASP A 437 1.75 -32.60 -11.06
C ASP A 437 2.54 -33.60 -10.22
N ASN A 438 2.29 -33.67 -8.91
CA ASN A 438 2.82 -34.72 -8.04
C ASN A 438 2.27 -36.11 -8.45
N MET A 439 0.98 -36.23 -8.75
CA MET A 439 0.40 -37.48 -9.24
C MET A 439 1.00 -37.90 -10.59
N LYS A 440 1.24 -36.97 -11.52
CA LYS A 440 1.89 -37.27 -12.80
C LYS A 440 3.32 -37.80 -12.59
N LYS A 441 4.11 -37.15 -11.73
CA LYS A 441 5.47 -37.61 -11.40
C LYS A 441 5.48 -39.02 -10.83
N LEU A 442 4.61 -39.29 -9.85
CA LEU A 442 4.47 -40.64 -9.28
C LEU A 442 4.05 -41.68 -10.33
N LEU A 443 3.17 -41.31 -11.26
CA LEU A 443 2.76 -42.19 -12.35
C LEU A 443 3.92 -42.48 -13.31
N ASP A 444 4.74 -41.49 -13.62
CA ASP A 444 5.90 -41.66 -14.49
C ASP A 444 7.01 -42.47 -13.81
N GLU A 445 7.27 -42.26 -12.52
CA GLU A 445 8.14 -43.13 -11.70
C GLU A 445 7.64 -44.58 -11.70
N TYR A 446 6.33 -44.80 -11.55
CA TYR A 446 5.75 -46.15 -11.61
C TYR A 446 5.94 -46.82 -12.99
N LYS A 447 5.78 -46.07 -14.08
CA LYS A 447 6.03 -46.59 -15.44
C LYS A 447 7.49 -46.94 -15.65
N GLU A 448 8.43 -46.15 -15.11
CA GLU A 448 9.86 -46.45 -15.20
C GLU A 448 10.22 -47.74 -14.45
N ILE A 449 9.65 -47.93 -13.25
CA ILE A 449 9.82 -49.17 -12.47
C ILE A 449 9.27 -50.38 -13.24
N ASP A 450 8.06 -50.27 -13.81
CA ASP A 450 7.44 -51.37 -14.57
C ASP A 450 8.26 -51.72 -15.83
N ASN A 451 8.73 -50.71 -16.56
CA ASN A 451 9.60 -50.92 -17.72
C ASN A 451 10.95 -51.56 -17.35
N SER A 452 11.56 -51.16 -16.24
CA SER A 452 12.79 -51.78 -15.72
C SER A 452 12.56 -53.25 -15.38
N ALA A 453 11.48 -53.56 -14.66
CA ALA A 453 11.14 -54.93 -14.31
C ALA A 453 10.88 -55.81 -15.55
N ILE A 454 10.27 -55.26 -16.59
CA ILE A 454 10.08 -55.93 -17.88
C ILE A 454 11.43 -56.21 -18.56
N GLU A 455 12.38 -55.27 -18.55
CA GLU A 455 13.72 -55.50 -19.11
C GLU A 455 14.51 -56.54 -18.30
N ASP A 456 14.44 -56.52 -16.98
CA ASP A 456 15.06 -57.54 -16.12
C ASP A 456 14.53 -58.95 -16.44
N ILE A 457 13.21 -59.09 -16.61
CA ILE A 457 12.58 -60.36 -17.04
C ILE A 457 13.06 -60.78 -18.44
N LYS A 458 13.16 -59.83 -19.39
CA LYS A 458 13.68 -60.13 -20.73
C LYS A 458 15.15 -60.56 -20.70
N GLU A 459 15.98 -59.97 -19.85
CA GLU A 459 17.37 -60.38 -19.66
C GLU A 459 17.45 -61.78 -19.04
N GLU A 460 16.66 -62.07 -18.00
CA GLU A 460 16.58 -63.41 -17.41
C GLU A 460 16.15 -64.46 -18.43
N MET A 461 15.15 -64.14 -19.27
CA MET A 461 14.70 -65.01 -20.36
C MET A 461 15.81 -65.25 -21.39
N LYS A 462 16.51 -64.21 -21.85
CA LYS A 462 17.68 -64.35 -22.75
C LYS A 462 18.79 -65.20 -22.14
N GLN A 463 19.05 -65.06 -20.84
CA GLN A 463 20.06 -65.86 -20.15
C GLN A 463 19.66 -67.34 -20.03
N LYS A 464 18.36 -67.63 -19.82
CA LYS A 464 17.82 -69.00 -19.83
C LYS A 464 17.92 -69.62 -21.22
N ASP A 465 17.51 -68.91 -22.28
CA ASP A 465 17.60 -69.38 -23.66
C ASP A 465 19.06 -69.67 -24.07
N ASN A 466 20.00 -68.82 -23.67
CA ASN A 466 21.43 -69.02 -23.93
C ASN A 466 22.01 -70.22 -23.17
N LYS A 467 21.53 -70.51 -21.96
CA LYS A 467 21.93 -71.70 -21.18
C LYS A 467 21.36 -72.98 -21.80
N GLU A 468 20.11 -72.98 -22.24
CA GLU A 468 19.48 -74.12 -22.92
C GLU A 468 20.14 -74.41 -24.27
N ASN A 469 20.46 -73.38 -25.07
CA ASN A 469 21.19 -73.55 -26.32
C ASN A 469 22.60 -74.11 -26.11
N LYS A 470 23.34 -73.64 -25.10
CA LYS A 470 24.65 -74.21 -24.73
C LYS A 470 24.56 -75.67 -24.28
N GLN A 471 23.54 -76.05 -23.50
CA GLN A 471 23.32 -77.45 -23.12
C GLN A 471 22.97 -78.34 -24.31
N ASN A 472 22.19 -77.84 -25.27
CA ASN A 472 21.85 -78.57 -26.50
C ASN A 472 23.05 -78.74 -27.44
N ASP A 473 23.93 -77.74 -27.55
CA ASP A 473 25.17 -77.85 -28.31
C ASP A 473 26.18 -78.78 -27.63
N THR A 474 26.25 -78.78 -26.30
CA THR A 474 27.10 -79.72 -25.54
C THR A 474 26.64 -81.16 -25.74
N LYS A 475 25.32 -81.42 -25.69
CA LYS A 475 24.73 -82.75 -25.99
C LYS A 475 24.96 -83.18 -27.45
N LYS A 476 24.90 -82.27 -28.43
CA LYS A 476 25.24 -82.57 -29.83
C LYS A 476 26.72 -82.90 -30.02
N THR A 477 27.60 -82.23 -29.27
CA THR A 477 29.05 -82.43 -29.35
C THR A 477 29.48 -83.75 -28.68
N GLU A 478 28.87 -84.09 -27.54
CA GLU A 478 29.05 -85.41 -26.90
C GLU A 478 28.55 -86.57 -27.76
N ASN A 479 27.41 -86.42 -28.45
CA ASN A 479 26.91 -87.43 -29.39
C ASN A 479 27.79 -87.56 -30.64
N LYS A 480 28.40 -86.47 -31.13
CA LYS A 480 29.39 -86.53 -32.24
C LYS A 480 30.70 -87.22 -31.83
N ASN A 481 31.16 -87.01 -30.60
CA ASN A 481 32.38 -87.64 -30.10
C ASN A 481 32.18 -89.14 -29.78
N LYS A 482 30.99 -89.54 -29.29
CA LYS A 482 30.65 -90.96 -29.11
C LYS A 482 30.56 -91.76 -30.42
N ASN A 483 30.19 -91.11 -31.53
CA ASN A 483 30.15 -91.74 -32.86
C ASN A 483 31.51 -91.79 -33.59
N ARG A 484 32.57 -91.15 -33.07
CA ARG A 484 33.93 -91.20 -33.63
C ARG A 484 34.85 -92.22 -32.95
N GLN A 485 34.39 -92.86 -31.87
CA GLN A 485 35.12 -93.89 -31.12
C GLN A 485 34.52 -95.30 -31.28
N ARG A 486 33.73 -95.53 -32.34
CA ARG A 486 33.19 -96.84 -32.70
C ARG A 486 33.68 -97.28 -34.07
#